data_AF-A0A8C4TNR3-F1
#
_entry.id   AF-A0A8C4TNR3-F1
#
_cell.length_a   1.000
_cell.length_b   1.000
_cell.length_c   1.000
_cell.angle_alpha   90.00
_cell.angle_beta   90.00
_cell.angle_gamma   90.00
#
_symmetry.space_group_name_H-M   'P 1'
#
loop_
_entity.id
_entity.type
_entity.pdbx_description
1 polymer ?
#
loop_
_entity_poly.entity_id
_entity_poly.type
_entity_poly.pdbx_seq_one_letter_code
_entity_poly.pdbx_strand_id
1 'polypeptide(L)'
;TTTVPSTSVYGFGEHEHPSFKHSMDFVTYGMFSRDQAPTPLANLYGVHPFYMCVEADSNAHGVLLLNSNAQDVSLSPNPSLTFRTIGGILDFYVFLGPTPENVVQQYTEAIGRPHMPAYWSLGFHLSRWGYGSIDVLKKTVDRMHYYDIPYDVQHLDIDYMERRLDFTYDKVNYAGLPEYIQQLKKEGMHNVMILDPFITKDEEPGTYRPYDLGEEMGVWVNNSDGVTPAVGKAWPPGDSVFPDYTNPRTVEWWTQMCLEFKDVLDYDGIWIDMNEPSNFLRGQYPGCAVNDINNPPYVPSLEKNLRVFFLKKEFHPLFSHLSLPVLRATGKRAFVLSRSTFVGSGKYGGHWLGDNFSRWKDMHQSVIGILEFNLFGIPYIGADICGFNYNTTYELCLRWMQLGSFYPFSRNHNAEGNKEFAKISRTTLRIRYSLLPYLYTLFFESHVHGSTVVLSFLSYFTHRSGRTSICKLVNVCLRIVTAMLLHALP
;
A
#
# COMPACT_ATOMS: atom_id res chain seq x y z
N THR A 1 21.72 -18.52 -9.72
CA THR A 1 20.59 -19.36 -10.17
C THR A 1 20.40 -20.51 -9.20
N THR A 2 19.15 -20.86 -8.91
CA THR A 2 18.77 -22.04 -8.11
C THR A 2 17.69 -22.82 -8.82
N THR A 3 17.72 -24.16 -8.73
CA THR A 3 16.57 -24.99 -9.10
C THR A 3 15.51 -24.95 -8.00
N VAL A 4 14.24 -24.96 -8.37
CA VAL A 4 13.12 -25.11 -7.44
C VAL A 4 12.44 -26.47 -7.67
N PRO A 5 11.97 -27.14 -6.62
CA PRO A 5 11.49 -28.53 -6.68
C PRO A 5 10.14 -28.69 -7.41
N SER A 6 9.48 -27.59 -7.75
CA SER A 6 8.15 -27.57 -8.36
C SER A 6 7.96 -26.30 -9.20
N THR A 7 7.01 -26.34 -10.14
CA THR A 7 6.59 -25.16 -10.91
C THR A 7 5.57 -24.30 -10.17
N SER A 8 5.10 -24.74 -8.99
CA SER A 8 4.13 -24.00 -8.18
C SER A 8 4.85 -22.97 -7.30
N VAL A 9 5.21 -21.85 -7.92
CA VAL A 9 5.87 -20.69 -7.27
C VAL A 9 4.88 -19.53 -7.17
N TYR A 10 4.94 -18.81 -6.05
CA TYR A 10 4.07 -17.68 -5.67
C TYR A 10 4.91 -16.59 -4.99
N GLY A 11 4.55 -15.31 -5.12
CA GLY A 11 5.24 -14.20 -4.46
C GLY A 11 5.90 -13.27 -5.47
N PHE A 12 7.07 -12.73 -5.11
CA PHE A 12 7.71 -11.57 -5.75
C PHE A 12 6.81 -10.33 -5.76
N GLY A 13 7.38 -9.15 -5.64
CA GLY A 13 6.53 -7.96 -5.69
C GLY A 13 7.30 -6.66 -5.59
N GLU A 14 6.64 -5.54 -5.82
CA GLU A 14 5.23 -5.43 -6.21
C GLU A 14 5.04 -5.35 -7.73
N HIS A 15 4.09 -6.14 -8.27
CA HIS A 15 3.80 -6.26 -9.72
C HIS A 15 2.33 -6.56 -9.97
N GLU A 16 1.82 -6.21 -11.16
CA GLU A 16 0.54 -6.75 -11.64
C GLU A 16 0.78 -8.14 -12.28
N HIS A 17 0.76 -9.20 -11.48
CA HIS A 17 0.96 -10.55 -11.98
C HIS A 17 -0.25 -11.08 -12.78
N PRO A 18 -0.04 -11.80 -13.91
CA PRO A 18 -1.16 -12.36 -14.67
C PRO A 18 -1.99 -13.41 -13.89
N SER A 19 -1.35 -14.09 -12.93
CA SER A 19 -1.95 -15.13 -12.10
C SER A 19 -1.17 -15.28 -10.80
N PHE A 20 -1.85 -15.72 -9.74
CA PHE A 20 -1.22 -15.93 -8.43
C PHE A 20 -0.09 -16.98 -8.44
N LYS A 21 -0.27 -18.09 -9.18
CA LYS A 21 0.83 -19.00 -9.51
C LYS A 21 1.59 -18.41 -10.69
N HIS A 22 2.91 -18.27 -10.58
CA HIS A 22 3.71 -17.75 -11.70
C HIS A 22 3.78 -18.72 -12.88
N SER A 23 3.90 -18.13 -14.07
CA SER A 23 4.43 -18.85 -15.23
C SER A 23 5.93 -19.04 -15.04
N MET A 24 6.41 -20.26 -15.29
CA MET A 24 7.85 -20.56 -15.33
C MET A 24 8.44 -20.34 -16.73
N ASP A 25 7.67 -19.86 -17.70
CA ASP A 25 8.11 -19.76 -19.10
C ASP A 25 8.86 -18.45 -19.39
N PHE A 26 10.14 -18.42 -19.02
CA PHE A 26 11.10 -17.34 -19.30
C PHE A 26 10.60 -15.94 -18.92
N VAL A 27 9.89 -15.83 -17.80
CA VAL A 27 9.38 -14.56 -17.27
C VAL A 27 10.44 -13.90 -16.39
N THR A 28 10.57 -12.57 -16.47
CA THR A 28 11.44 -11.78 -15.59
C THR A 28 10.64 -10.69 -14.91
N TYR A 29 10.83 -10.54 -13.60
CA TYR A 29 10.22 -9.48 -12.79
C TYR A 29 11.31 -8.57 -12.24
N GLY A 30 11.37 -7.32 -12.69
CA GLY A 30 12.25 -6.31 -12.12
C GLY A 30 11.68 -5.71 -10.84
N MET A 31 12.47 -5.59 -9.79
CA MET A 31 12.05 -5.12 -8.46
C MET A 31 12.83 -3.86 -8.09
N PHE A 32 12.12 -2.73 -8.03
CA PHE A 32 12.59 -1.47 -7.49
C PHE A 32 11.38 -0.55 -7.26
N SER A 33 11.29 0.13 -6.13
CA SER A 33 10.13 0.95 -5.78
C SER A 33 9.93 2.06 -6.81
N ARG A 34 8.69 2.22 -7.28
CA ARG A 34 8.37 3.15 -8.34
C ARG A 34 6.90 3.56 -8.34
N ASP A 35 6.69 4.88 -8.41
CA ASP A 35 5.42 5.45 -8.82
C ASP A 35 5.12 5.08 -10.27
N GLN A 36 4.28 4.06 -10.40
CA GLN A 36 3.82 3.48 -11.65
C GLN A 36 2.46 2.84 -11.39
N ALA A 37 1.42 3.31 -12.10
CA ALA A 37 0.10 2.68 -12.04
C ALA A 37 0.20 1.19 -12.46
N PRO A 38 -0.56 0.27 -11.84
CA PRO A 38 -0.42 -1.17 -12.05
C PRO A 38 -0.51 -1.53 -13.53
N THR A 39 0.57 -2.12 -14.04
CA THR A 39 0.74 -2.50 -15.44
C THR A 39 1.48 -3.84 -15.48
N PRO A 40 1.15 -4.76 -16.41
CA PRO A 40 1.80 -6.06 -16.46
C PRO A 40 3.33 -5.95 -16.52
N LEU A 41 4.03 -6.74 -15.71
CA LEU A 41 5.50 -6.84 -15.63
C LEU A 41 6.25 -5.58 -15.16
N ALA A 42 5.57 -4.44 -14.98
CA ALA A 42 6.18 -3.23 -14.46
C ALA A 42 6.50 -3.37 -12.97
N ASN A 43 7.65 -2.87 -12.54
CA ASN A 43 7.96 -2.67 -11.13
C ASN A 43 7.08 -1.54 -10.55
N LEU A 44 6.40 -1.81 -9.44
CA LEU A 44 5.43 -0.89 -8.82
C LEU A 44 5.98 -0.33 -7.50
N TYR A 45 5.10 -0.08 -6.53
CA TYR A 45 5.37 0.74 -5.35
C TYR A 45 6.28 0.05 -4.34
N GLY A 46 6.03 -1.23 -4.06
CA GLY A 46 6.79 -2.04 -3.11
C GLY A 46 7.89 -2.92 -3.72
N VAL A 47 8.76 -3.44 -2.84
CA VAL A 47 9.81 -4.41 -3.18
C VAL A 47 9.78 -5.58 -2.20
N HIS A 48 9.40 -6.76 -2.69
CA HIS A 48 9.23 -8.00 -1.93
C HIS A 48 9.96 -9.16 -2.60
N PRO A 49 11.28 -9.30 -2.39
CA PRO A 49 12.10 -10.40 -2.91
C PRO A 49 11.89 -11.71 -2.12
N PHE A 50 10.63 -12.06 -1.88
CA PHE A 50 10.18 -13.28 -1.21
C PHE A 50 9.32 -14.13 -2.14
N TYR A 51 9.57 -15.43 -2.19
CA TYR A 51 8.69 -16.37 -2.86
C TYR A 51 8.39 -17.59 -1.98
N MET A 52 7.26 -18.23 -2.26
CA MET A 52 6.88 -19.53 -1.73
C MET A 52 6.80 -20.55 -2.87
N CYS A 53 7.26 -21.77 -2.61
CA CYS A 53 7.10 -22.91 -3.51
C CYS A 53 6.33 -24.02 -2.80
N VAL A 54 5.31 -24.55 -3.47
CA VAL A 54 4.57 -25.74 -3.02
C VAL A 54 5.09 -26.96 -3.79
N GLU A 55 5.60 -27.92 -3.03
CA GLU A 55 6.29 -29.12 -3.51
C GLU A 55 5.31 -30.21 -3.95
N ALA A 56 5.85 -31.25 -4.59
CA ALA A 56 5.05 -32.34 -5.15
C ALA A 56 4.31 -33.16 -4.07
N ASP A 57 4.89 -33.26 -2.86
CA ASP A 57 4.29 -33.91 -1.70
C ASP A 57 3.35 -32.98 -0.90
N SER A 58 3.12 -31.77 -1.40
CA SER A 58 2.30 -30.71 -0.80
C SER A 58 2.91 -30.06 0.45
N ASN A 59 4.17 -30.36 0.77
CA ASN A 59 4.96 -29.48 1.64
C ASN A 59 5.22 -28.14 0.93
N ALA A 60 5.54 -27.11 1.70
CA ALA A 60 5.87 -25.81 1.17
C ALA A 60 7.12 -25.25 1.84
N HIS A 61 7.90 -24.50 1.07
CA HIS A 61 8.98 -23.67 1.61
C HIS A 61 8.88 -22.25 1.06
N GLY A 62 9.49 -21.30 1.78
CA GLY A 62 9.65 -19.92 1.36
C GLY A 62 11.11 -19.52 1.35
N VAL A 63 11.47 -18.59 0.48
CA VAL A 63 12.82 -18.02 0.40
C VAL A 63 12.72 -16.52 0.28
N LEU A 64 13.43 -15.81 1.14
CA LEU A 64 13.64 -14.37 1.09
C LEU A 64 15.09 -14.09 0.67
N LEU A 65 15.29 -13.22 -0.31
CA LEU A 65 16.56 -12.52 -0.51
C LEU A 65 16.46 -11.14 0.15
N LEU A 66 17.06 -10.94 1.32
CA LEU A 66 17.03 -9.66 2.02
C LEU A 66 18.01 -8.69 1.35
N ASN A 67 17.57 -8.07 0.26
CA ASN A 67 18.33 -7.11 -0.52
C ASN A 67 17.38 -6.02 -1.05
N SER A 68 17.73 -4.77 -0.83
CA SER A 68 16.95 -3.57 -1.16
C SER A 68 17.40 -2.90 -2.48
N ASN A 69 18.50 -3.36 -3.08
CA ASN A 69 19.02 -2.80 -4.32
C ASN A 69 18.07 -3.13 -5.48
N ALA A 70 18.13 -2.32 -6.53
CA ALA A 70 17.42 -2.66 -7.75
C ALA A 70 17.88 -4.03 -8.27
N GLN A 71 16.92 -4.89 -8.54
CA GLN A 71 17.19 -6.28 -8.86
C GLN A 71 16.12 -6.82 -9.80
N ASP A 72 16.32 -8.02 -10.32
CA ASP A 72 15.27 -8.78 -10.97
C ASP A 72 15.40 -10.27 -10.66
N VAL A 73 14.30 -10.99 -10.90
CA VAL A 73 14.26 -12.44 -10.86
C VAL A 73 13.75 -12.99 -12.19
N SER A 74 14.47 -13.94 -12.78
CA SER A 74 14.04 -14.68 -13.97
C SER A 74 13.63 -16.12 -13.61
N LEU A 75 12.46 -16.53 -14.08
CA LEU A 75 11.88 -17.86 -13.93
C LEU A 75 12.08 -18.66 -15.23
N SER A 76 12.44 -19.94 -15.14
CA SER A 76 12.61 -20.78 -16.34
C SER A 76 11.90 -22.16 -16.26
N PRO A 77 11.55 -22.77 -17.41
CA PRO A 77 10.73 -24.00 -17.46
C PRO A 77 11.39 -25.23 -16.83
N ASN A 78 12.73 -25.30 -16.86
CA ASN A 78 13.47 -26.25 -16.05
C ASN A 78 13.54 -25.65 -14.64
N PRO A 79 12.56 -25.98 -13.78
CA PRO A 79 12.03 -25.08 -12.76
C PRO A 79 13.17 -24.47 -11.95
N SER A 80 13.51 -23.22 -12.26
CA SER A 80 14.65 -22.53 -11.67
C SER A 80 14.46 -21.02 -11.69
N LEU A 81 15.14 -20.37 -10.74
CA LEU A 81 15.08 -18.94 -10.47
C LEU A 81 16.49 -18.35 -10.56
N THR A 82 16.62 -17.20 -11.21
CA THR A 82 17.88 -16.45 -11.28
C THR A 82 17.66 -15.05 -10.76
N PHE A 83 18.21 -14.75 -9.57
CA PHE A 83 18.28 -13.41 -9.02
C PHE A 83 19.48 -12.67 -9.61
N ARG A 84 19.27 -11.41 -10.03
CA ARG A 84 20.33 -10.47 -10.44
C ARG A 84 20.11 -9.15 -9.73
N THR A 85 21.03 -8.78 -8.85
CA THR A 85 20.97 -7.51 -8.09
C THR A 85 22.15 -6.62 -8.50
N ILE A 86 21.94 -5.30 -8.51
CA ILE A 86 22.99 -4.33 -8.84
C ILE A 86 23.97 -4.06 -7.68
N GLY A 87 23.69 -4.60 -6.49
CA GLY A 87 24.51 -4.33 -5.30
C GLY A 87 24.07 -5.09 -4.05
N GLY A 88 24.64 -4.69 -2.91
CA GLY A 88 24.42 -5.34 -1.63
C GLY A 88 25.08 -6.71 -1.52
N ILE A 89 24.59 -7.51 -0.58
CA ILE A 89 25.02 -8.89 -0.36
C ILE A 89 23.90 -9.88 -0.73
N LEU A 90 24.26 -11.16 -0.85
CA LEU A 90 23.29 -12.24 -0.99
C LEU A 90 22.94 -12.79 0.39
N ASP A 91 21.98 -12.15 1.07
CA ASP A 91 21.49 -12.58 2.38
C ASP A 91 20.17 -13.34 2.21
N PHE A 92 20.23 -14.67 2.30
CA PHE A 92 19.09 -15.55 2.05
C PHE A 92 18.54 -16.16 3.34
N TYR A 93 17.22 -16.10 3.51
CA TYR A 93 16.48 -16.80 4.56
C TYR A 93 15.58 -17.85 3.92
N VAL A 94 15.54 -19.06 4.51
CA VAL A 94 14.75 -20.18 4.03
C VAL A 94 13.82 -20.66 5.14
N PHE A 95 12.53 -20.80 4.82
CA PHE A 95 11.46 -21.17 5.74
C PHE A 95 10.82 -22.47 5.24
N LEU A 96 10.79 -23.53 6.05
CA LEU A 96 10.59 -24.90 5.56
C LEU A 96 9.17 -25.48 5.78
N GLY A 97 8.21 -24.67 6.22
CA GLY A 97 6.82 -25.11 6.37
C GLY A 97 6.62 -26.04 7.58
N PRO A 98 5.78 -27.11 7.47
CA PRO A 98 5.48 -27.86 6.25
C PRO A 98 4.33 -27.30 5.40
N THR A 99 3.41 -26.52 5.97
CA THR A 99 2.28 -25.95 5.19
C THR A 99 2.58 -24.54 4.68
N PRO A 100 1.89 -24.05 3.62
CA PRO A 100 1.97 -22.66 3.19
C PRO A 100 1.78 -21.65 4.35
N GLU A 101 0.83 -21.91 5.25
CA GLU A 101 0.65 -21.06 6.44
C GLU A 101 1.86 -21.09 7.36
N ASN A 102 2.47 -22.26 7.61
CA ASN A 102 3.67 -22.32 8.45
C ASN A 102 4.85 -21.55 7.83
N VAL A 103 4.97 -21.57 6.51
CA VAL A 103 5.97 -20.76 5.81
C VAL A 103 5.73 -19.26 6.07
N VAL A 104 4.50 -18.76 5.94
CA VAL A 104 4.17 -17.35 6.22
C VAL A 104 4.37 -17.01 7.71
N GLN A 105 4.00 -17.91 8.62
CA GLN A 105 4.18 -17.74 10.06
C GLN A 105 5.66 -17.61 10.45
N GLN A 106 6.54 -18.45 9.86
CA GLN A 106 7.99 -18.39 10.06
C GLN A 106 8.59 -17.15 9.41
N TYR A 107 8.14 -16.80 8.20
CA TYR A 107 8.57 -15.59 7.50
C TYR A 107 8.26 -14.34 8.34
N THR A 108 7.00 -14.17 8.76
CA THR A 108 6.57 -13.04 9.59
C THR A 108 7.16 -13.04 10.99
N GLU A 109 7.55 -14.20 11.53
CA GLU A 109 8.34 -14.25 12.77
C GLU A 109 9.71 -13.60 12.59
N ALA A 110 10.38 -13.84 11.45
CA ALA A 110 11.68 -13.28 11.15
C ALA A 110 11.63 -11.77 10.81
N ILE A 111 10.65 -11.34 10.01
CA ILE A 111 10.58 -9.96 9.51
C ILE A 111 9.75 -9.03 10.40
N GLY A 112 9.05 -9.59 11.37
CA GLY A 112 8.12 -8.89 12.25
C GLY A 112 6.66 -9.17 11.90
N ARG A 113 5.89 -9.57 12.91
CA ARG A 113 4.48 -9.91 12.74
C ARG A 113 3.64 -8.68 12.37
N PRO A 114 2.56 -8.85 11.59
CA PRO A 114 1.67 -7.75 11.21
C PRO A 114 1.18 -6.92 12.39
N HIS A 115 0.97 -5.62 12.18
CA HIS A 115 0.34 -4.76 13.18
C HIS A 115 -1.10 -5.19 13.45
N MET A 116 -1.58 -4.96 14.68
CA MET A 116 -2.99 -5.13 15.01
C MET A 116 -3.75 -3.85 14.66
N PRO A 117 -4.66 -3.86 13.67
CA PRO A 117 -5.43 -2.67 13.31
C PRO A 117 -6.36 -2.23 14.45
N ALA A 118 -6.70 -0.94 14.46
CA ALA A 118 -7.80 -0.45 15.29
C ALA A 118 -9.13 -1.02 14.76
N TYR A 119 -10.08 -1.35 15.63
CA TYR A 119 -11.32 -2.02 15.20
C TYR A 119 -12.11 -1.18 14.17
N TRP A 120 -12.17 0.14 14.38
CA TRP A 120 -12.84 1.09 13.47
C TRP A 120 -12.26 1.07 12.06
N SER A 121 -10.97 0.73 11.89
CA SER A 121 -10.33 0.70 10.57
C SER A 121 -10.70 -0.55 9.77
N LEU A 122 -11.38 -1.52 10.38
CA LEU A 122 -11.98 -2.62 9.62
C LEU A 122 -13.33 -2.21 9.00
N GLY A 123 -13.84 -1.03 9.34
CA GLY A 123 -14.98 -0.41 8.71
C GLY A 123 -14.84 -0.22 7.21
N PHE A 124 -15.88 0.34 6.61
CA PHE A 124 -15.80 0.82 5.23
C PHE A 124 -15.25 2.25 5.21
N HIS A 125 -14.36 2.53 4.27
CA HIS A 125 -13.73 3.83 4.08
C HIS A 125 -14.25 4.47 2.79
N LEU A 126 -14.50 5.78 2.83
CA LEU A 126 -14.83 6.58 1.66
C LEU A 126 -13.75 7.61 1.41
N SER A 127 -13.33 7.73 0.15
CA SER A 127 -12.28 8.64 -0.29
C SER A 127 -12.54 9.09 -1.73
N ARG A 128 -11.93 10.21 -2.12
CA ARG A 128 -11.69 10.56 -3.53
C ARG A 128 -10.55 11.57 -3.59
N TRP A 129 -9.81 11.56 -4.70
CA TRP A 129 -9.01 12.70 -5.11
C TRP A 129 -9.94 13.78 -5.68
N GLY A 130 -9.95 14.96 -5.09
CA GLY A 130 -10.73 16.10 -5.58
C GLY A 130 -12.18 16.12 -5.11
N TYR A 131 -12.41 16.15 -3.79
CA TYR A 131 -13.69 16.65 -3.25
C TYR A 131 -13.90 18.13 -3.66
N GLY A 132 -12.83 18.91 -3.70
CA GLY A 132 -12.78 20.29 -4.20
C GLY A 132 -13.31 21.35 -3.23
N SER A 133 -14.19 20.97 -2.29
CA SER A 133 -14.62 21.84 -1.19
C SER A 133 -15.29 21.06 -0.06
N ILE A 134 -15.37 21.70 1.12
CA ILE A 134 -16.08 21.15 2.28
C ILE A 134 -17.57 20.91 2.02
N ASP A 135 -18.20 21.67 1.13
CA ASP A 135 -19.62 21.49 0.78
C ASP A 135 -19.85 20.17 0.03
N VAL A 136 -18.94 19.80 -0.87
CA VAL A 136 -19.00 18.52 -1.59
C VAL A 136 -18.72 17.36 -0.64
N LEU A 137 -17.78 17.54 0.29
CA LEU A 137 -17.50 16.58 1.36
C LEU A 137 -18.74 16.35 2.22
N LYS A 138 -19.34 17.41 2.77
CA LYS A 138 -20.57 17.36 3.60
C LYS A 138 -21.72 16.67 2.87
N LYS A 139 -22.02 17.07 1.64
CA LYS A 139 -23.06 16.43 0.82
C LYS A 139 -22.76 14.95 0.55
N THR A 140 -21.49 14.56 0.48
CA THR A 140 -21.12 13.16 0.30
C THR A 140 -21.42 12.36 1.57
N VAL A 141 -21.04 12.86 2.74
CA VAL A 141 -21.38 12.26 4.04
C VAL A 141 -22.90 12.18 4.24
N ASP A 142 -23.62 13.28 3.98
CA ASP A 142 -25.09 13.35 4.09
C ASP A 142 -25.77 12.30 3.20
N ARG A 143 -25.24 12.04 2.00
CA ARG A 143 -25.77 11.00 1.11
C ARG A 143 -25.54 9.60 1.67
N MET A 144 -24.38 9.34 2.26
CA MET A 144 -24.11 8.04 2.91
C MET A 144 -25.10 7.78 4.04
N HIS A 145 -25.39 8.80 4.87
CA HIS A 145 -26.42 8.73 5.90
C HIS A 145 -27.83 8.58 5.33
N TYR A 146 -28.19 9.38 4.31
CA TYR A 146 -29.50 9.33 3.66
C TYR A 146 -29.81 7.94 3.09
N TYR A 147 -28.81 7.29 2.50
CA TYR A 147 -28.94 5.94 1.96
C TYR A 147 -28.71 4.82 2.99
N ASP A 148 -28.38 5.18 4.24
CA ASP A 148 -28.14 4.24 5.33
C ASP A 148 -27.02 3.24 4.97
N ILE A 149 -25.95 3.76 4.36
CA ILE A 149 -24.77 2.98 3.98
C ILE A 149 -23.77 3.03 5.15
N PRO A 150 -23.43 1.88 5.77
CA PRO A 150 -22.52 1.88 6.91
C PRO A 150 -21.08 2.11 6.46
N TYR A 151 -20.44 3.15 7.00
CA TYR A 151 -19.03 3.48 6.80
C TYR A 151 -18.49 4.20 8.04
N ASP A 152 -17.23 3.94 8.40
CA ASP A 152 -16.63 4.45 9.63
C ASP A 152 -15.63 5.57 9.37
N VAL A 153 -15.09 5.64 8.14
CA VAL A 153 -13.89 6.44 7.87
C VAL A 153 -14.05 7.32 6.64
N GLN A 154 -13.84 8.62 6.85
CA GLN A 154 -13.76 9.62 5.80
C GLN A 154 -12.30 9.99 5.56
N HIS A 155 -11.81 9.76 4.34
CA HIS A 155 -10.47 10.21 3.92
C HIS A 155 -10.55 11.61 3.31
N LEU A 156 -9.48 12.38 3.48
CA LEU A 156 -9.25 13.63 2.78
C LEU A 156 -7.93 13.55 2.02
N ASP A 157 -8.02 13.73 0.70
CA ASP A 157 -6.90 13.77 -0.23
C ASP A 157 -6.31 15.19 -0.31
N ILE A 158 -5.25 15.42 -1.09
CA ILE A 158 -4.42 16.63 -1.12
C ILE A 158 -5.20 17.94 -1.41
N ASP A 159 -6.45 17.85 -1.85
CA ASP A 159 -7.30 19.02 -2.06
C ASP A 159 -7.78 19.68 -0.75
N TYR A 160 -7.69 19.00 0.41
CA TYR A 160 -7.91 19.67 1.69
C TYR A 160 -6.77 20.65 2.04
N MET A 161 -5.56 20.41 1.54
CA MET A 161 -4.36 21.17 1.86
C MET A 161 -4.36 22.54 1.18
N GLU A 162 -3.77 23.55 1.82
CA GLU A 162 -3.52 24.83 1.16
C GLU A 162 -2.47 24.61 0.08
N ARG A 163 -2.83 24.77 -1.20
CA ARG A 163 -1.91 24.60 -2.34
C ARG A 163 -1.08 23.30 -2.32
N ARG A 164 -1.63 22.20 -1.76
CA ARG A 164 -0.93 20.90 -1.62
C ARG A 164 0.32 20.96 -0.73
N LEU A 165 0.33 21.89 0.22
CA LEU A 165 1.35 22.00 1.26
C LEU A 165 0.98 21.07 2.43
N ASP A 166 1.84 20.10 2.74
CA ASP A 166 1.65 19.24 3.91
C ASP A 166 1.47 20.06 5.20
N PHE A 167 0.72 19.50 6.14
CA PHE A 167 0.41 20.11 7.45
C PHE A 167 -0.36 21.43 7.40
N THR A 168 -0.98 21.75 6.27
CA THR A 168 -1.88 22.91 6.12
C THR A 168 -3.30 22.47 5.77
N TYR A 169 -4.26 23.39 5.77
CA TYR A 169 -5.54 23.18 5.08
C TYR A 169 -6.03 24.47 4.43
N ASP A 170 -6.73 24.33 3.29
CA ASP A 170 -7.26 25.44 2.50
C ASP A 170 -8.35 26.19 3.28
N LYS A 171 -8.03 27.39 3.74
CA LYS A 171 -8.92 28.23 4.54
C LYS A 171 -10.11 28.81 3.76
N VAL A 172 -10.13 28.66 2.43
CA VAL A 172 -11.19 29.16 1.54
C VAL A 172 -12.14 28.03 1.16
N ASN A 173 -11.65 27.00 0.48
CA ASN A 173 -12.49 25.89 0.00
C ASN A 173 -12.87 24.91 1.11
N TYR A 174 -12.08 24.88 2.19
CA TYR A 174 -12.28 24.05 3.37
C TYR A 174 -12.47 24.88 4.65
N ALA A 175 -13.05 26.07 4.51
CA ALA A 175 -13.46 26.89 5.65
C ALA A 175 -14.42 26.11 6.57
N GLY A 176 -14.07 25.99 7.86
CA GLY A 176 -14.85 25.22 8.84
C GLY A 176 -14.52 23.71 8.90
N LEU A 177 -13.45 23.26 8.24
CA LEU A 177 -13.04 21.86 8.26
C LEU A 177 -12.70 21.33 9.68
N PRO A 178 -11.96 22.05 10.55
CA PRO A 178 -11.69 21.58 11.91
C PRO A 178 -12.98 21.27 12.69
N GLU A 179 -13.97 22.15 12.62
CA GLU A 179 -15.25 22.00 13.30
C GLU A 179 -16.05 20.82 12.73
N TYR A 180 -15.99 20.62 11.42
CA TYR A 180 -16.68 19.53 10.77
C TYR A 180 -16.06 18.16 11.11
N ILE A 181 -14.73 18.05 11.16
CA ILE A 181 -14.04 16.84 11.65
C ILE A 181 -14.48 16.51 13.08
N GLN A 182 -14.52 17.51 13.97
CA GLN A 182 -15.00 17.31 15.33
C GLN A 182 -16.46 16.85 15.38
N GLN A 183 -17.31 17.36 14.49
CA GLN A 183 -18.70 16.90 14.36
C GLN A 183 -18.75 15.41 13.98
N LEU A 184 -18.05 15.01 12.90
CA LEU A 184 -18.00 13.62 12.44
C LEU A 184 -17.52 12.68 13.56
N LYS A 185 -16.51 13.09 14.33
CA LYS A 185 -16.02 12.30 15.47
C LYS A 185 -17.05 12.14 16.58
N LYS A 186 -17.85 13.17 16.86
CA LYS A 186 -18.98 13.06 17.82
C LYS A 186 -20.06 12.09 17.33
N GLU A 187 -20.20 11.94 16.02
CA GLU A 187 -21.10 10.99 15.37
C GLU A 187 -20.51 9.56 15.29
N GLY A 188 -19.29 9.36 15.79
CA GLY A 188 -18.61 8.06 15.84
C GLY A 188 -17.74 7.75 14.62
N MET A 189 -17.60 8.69 13.69
CA MET A 189 -16.75 8.55 12.51
C MET A 189 -15.29 8.89 12.79
N HIS A 190 -14.41 8.43 11.92
CA HIS A 190 -12.97 8.63 11.99
C HIS A 190 -12.47 9.33 10.71
N ASN A 191 -11.46 10.18 10.85
CA ASN A 191 -10.94 10.96 9.72
C ASN A 191 -9.48 10.59 9.43
N VAL A 192 -9.16 10.30 8.17
CA VAL A 192 -7.81 9.98 7.73
C VAL A 192 -7.31 11.04 6.77
N MET A 193 -6.13 11.59 7.03
CA MET A 193 -5.52 12.63 6.22
C MET A 193 -4.39 12.04 5.38
N ILE A 194 -4.35 12.35 4.09
CA ILE A 194 -3.15 12.09 3.29
C ILE A 194 -2.01 13.02 3.73
N LEU A 195 -0.77 12.54 3.72
CA LEU A 195 0.45 13.34 3.80
C LEU A 195 1.49 12.78 2.82
N ASP A 196 2.29 13.67 2.26
CA ASP A 196 3.31 13.32 1.28
C ASP A 196 4.74 13.39 1.88
N PRO A 197 5.76 12.83 1.22
CA PRO A 197 7.14 12.79 1.71
C PRO A 197 8.00 13.88 1.07
N PHE A 198 7.41 14.99 0.66
CA PHE A 198 8.11 16.12 0.04
C PHE A 198 7.58 17.44 0.56
N ILE A 199 8.48 18.41 0.72
CA ILE A 199 8.19 19.73 1.27
C ILE A 199 8.65 20.75 0.24
N THR A 200 7.79 21.69 -0.14
CA THR A 200 8.23 22.80 -1.01
C THR A 200 9.26 23.66 -0.27
N LYS A 201 10.28 24.09 -1.01
CA LYS A 201 11.36 24.94 -0.49
C LYS A 201 11.25 26.40 -0.90
N ASP A 202 10.21 26.76 -1.66
CA ASP A 202 10.08 28.05 -2.32
C ASP A 202 9.03 28.97 -1.67
N GLU A 203 8.57 28.63 -0.46
CA GLU A 203 7.71 29.53 0.33
C GLU A 203 8.55 30.63 0.98
N GLU A 204 7.93 31.79 1.22
CA GLU A 204 8.61 32.91 1.87
C GLU A 204 9.08 32.51 3.28
N PRO A 205 10.32 32.86 3.68
CA PRO A 205 10.87 32.47 4.97
C PRO A 205 9.96 32.83 6.15
N GLY A 206 9.71 31.88 7.04
CA GLY A 206 8.85 32.06 8.21
C GLY A 206 7.35 31.92 7.93
N THR A 207 6.94 31.57 6.70
CA THR A 207 5.52 31.34 6.36
C THR A 207 5.16 29.86 6.27
N TYR A 208 6.14 28.95 6.13
CA TYR A 208 5.90 27.53 5.98
C TYR A 208 6.73 26.68 6.97
N ARG A 209 6.13 26.51 8.15
CA ARG A 209 6.73 25.85 9.32
C ARG A 209 7.40 24.49 9.03
N PRO A 210 6.80 23.56 8.25
CA PRO A 210 7.45 22.28 7.91
C PRO A 210 8.81 22.45 7.22
N TYR A 211 8.92 23.41 6.30
CA TYR A 211 10.19 23.70 5.62
C TYR A 211 11.17 24.41 6.56
N ASP A 212 10.73 25.48 7.23
CA ASP A 212 11.60 26.27 8.10
C ASP A 212 12.24 25.41 9.21
N LEU A 213 11.45 24.53 9.85
CA LEU A 213 11.98 23.62 10.87
C LEU A 213 12.89 22.55 10.26
N GLY A 214 12.52 22.00 9.10
CA GLY A 214 13.30 20.95 8.46
C GLY A 214 14.68 21.45 8.04
N GLU A 215 14.76 22.71 7.59
CA GLU A 215 16.02 23.39 7.27
C GLU A 215 16.85 23.62 8.54
N GLU A 216 16.24 24.16 9.61
CA GLU A 216 16.90 24.34 10.92
C GLU A 216 17.48 23.02 11.46
N MET A 217 16.72 21.93 11.34
CA MET A 217 17.11 20.61 11.84
C MET A 217 18.02 19.83 10.87
N GLY A 218 18.20 20.30 9.63
CA GLY A 218 18.98 19.62 8.60
C GLY A 218 18.48 18.22 8.30
N VAL A 219 17.18 18.08 8.01
CA VAL A 219 16.50 16.77 7.83
C VAL A 219 16.44 16.29 6.38
N TRP A 220 16.88 17.11 5.42
CA TRP A 220 16.74 16.79 4.01
C TRP A 220 17.72 15.71 3.53
N VAL A 221 17.34 15.00 2.47
CA VAL A 221 18.30 14.26 1.67
C VAL A 221 19.20 15.24 0.95
N ASN A 222 20.50 15.07 1.11
CA ASN A 222 21.51 15.88 0.45
C ASN A 222 22.07 15.19 -0.80
N ASN A 223 22.58 16.02 -1.70
CA ASN A 223 23.40 15.65 -2.84
C ASN A 223 24.68 14.92 -2.38
N SER A 224 25.48 14.45 -3.35
CA SER A 224 26.73 13.75 -3.07
C SER A 224 27.78 14.58 -2.31
N ASP A 225 27.63 15.90 -2.22
CA ASP A 225 28.45 16.78 -1.37
C ASP A 225 28.13 16.64 0.13
N GLY A 226 27.03 15.98 0.47
CA GLY A 226 26.59 15.73 1.84
C GLY A 226 25.94 16.93 2.53
N VAL A 227 25.83 18.08 1.87
CA VAL A 227 25.38 19.34 2.49
C VAL A 227 24.26 20.04 1.73
N THR A 228 24.23 19.96 0.40
CA THR A 228 23.22 20.65 -0.40
C THR A 228 21.99 19.77 -0.54
N PRO A 229 20.78 20.22 -0.13
CA PRO A 229 19.56 19.44 -0.30
C PRO A 229 19.33 19.05 -1.77
N ALA A 230 18.91 17.81 -1.98
CA ALA A 230 18.54 17.30 -3.28
C ALA A 230 17.13 17.80 -3.63
N VAL A 231 16.98 18.36 -4.84
CA VAL A 231 15.78 19.09 -5.26
C VAL A 231 15.05 18.37 -6.38
N GLY A 232 13.74 18.20 -6.23
CA GLY A 232 12.84 17.59 -7.21
C GLY A 232 11.57 18.42 -7.44
N LYS A 233 10.54 17.79 -8.02
CA LYS A 233 9.20 18.36 -8.20
C LYS A 233 8.14 17.38 -7.74
N ALA A 234 7.09 17.92 -7.14
CA ALA A 234 5.95 17.16 -6.65
C ALA A 234 4.65 17.99 -6.74
N TRP A 235 3.64 17.65 -5.93
CA TRP A 235 2.33 18.33 -5.90
C TRP A 235 2.36 19.82 -5.52
N PRO A 236 3.07 20.25 -4.46
CA PRO A 236 3.09 21.66 -4.09
C PRO A 236 3.79 22.54 -5.15
N PRO A 237 3.48 23.85 -5.18
CA PRO A 237 4.14 24.78 -6.09
C PRO A 237 5.63 24.91 -5.78
N GLY A 238 6.40 25.29 -6.79
CA GLY A 238 7.85 25.45 -6.64
C GLY A 238 8.60 24.11 -6.66
N ASP A 239 9.85 24.17 -6.25
CA ASP A 239 10.77 23.05 -6.07
C ASP A 239 10.53 22.37 -4.72
N SER A 240 10.78 21.07 -4.65
CA SER A 240 10.57 20.27 -3.43
C SER A 240 11.85 19.62 -2.94
N VAL A 241 12.00 19.57 -1.62
CA VAL A 241 13.01 18.80 -0.88
C VAL A 241 12.36 17.58 -0.24
N PHE A 242 13.17 16.56 0.05
CA PHE A 242 12.71 15.26 0.56
C PHE A 242 13.33 15.02 1.94
N PRO A 243 12.53 14.71 2.99
CA PRO A 243 13.05 14.36 4.30
C PRO A 243 13.76 13.00 4.29
N ASP A 244 14.94 12.93 4.91
CA ASP A 244 15.68 11.68 5.13
C ASP A 244 15.16 10.94 6.35
N TYR A 245 14.17 10.06 6.16
CA TYR A 245 13.58 9.28 7.24
C TYR A 245 14.54 8.25 7.89
N THR A 246 15.77 8.09 7.38
CA THR A 246 16.81 7.29 8.05
C THR A 246 17.56 8.10 9.13
N ASN A 247 17.46 9.42 9.09
CA ASN A 247 18.04 10.32 10.09
C ASN A 247 17.10 10.43 11.31
N PRO A 248 17.57 10.14 12.54
CA PRO A 248 16.76 10.25 13.75
C PRO A 248 16.13 11.64 13.96
N ARG A 249 16.81 12.72 13.54
CA ARG A 249 16.26 14.08 13.63
C ARG A 249 15.05 14.29 12.73
N THR A 250 14.97 13.59 11.61
CA THR A 250 13.79 13.61 10.74
C THR A 250 12.60 12.96 11.42
N VAL A 251 12.81 11.93 12.25
CA VAL A 251 11.74 11.30 13.03
C VAL A 251 11.20 12.27 14.08
N GLU A 252 12.08 13.04 14.72
CA GLU A 252 11.70 14.10 15.67
C GLU A 252 10.91 15.21 14.98
N TRP A 253 11.43 15.73 13.85
CA TRP A 253 10.77 16.72 13.00
C TRP A 253 9.37 16.24 12.58
N TRP A 254 9.28 15.05 12.00
CA TRP A 254 8.02 14.48 11.53
C TRP A 254 7.03 14.26 12.67
N THR A 255 7.51 13.77 13.83
CA THR A 255 6.68 13.65 15.03
C THR A 255 6.12 15.00 15.47
N GLN A 256 6.96 16.03 15.49
CA GLN A 256 6.53 17.38 15.86
C GLN A 256 5.49 17.93 14.88
N MET A 257 5.70 17.78 13.57
CA MET A 257 4.73 18.22 12.56
C MET A 257 3.40 17.47 12.67
N CYS A 258 3.41 16.15 12.90
CA CYS A 258 2.19 15.40 13.15
C CYS A 258 1.44 15.85 14.41
N LEU A 259 2.16 16.18 15.49
CA LEU A 259 1.58 16.69 16.74
C LEU A 259 0.96 18.08 16.56
N GLU A 260 1.70 19.01 15.96
CA GLU A 260 1.19 20.36 15.70
C GLU A 260 -0.01 20.33 14.73
N PHE A 261 0.04 19.48 13.70
CA PHE A 261 -1.07 19.33 12.77
C PHE A 261 -2.31 18.67 13.40
N LYS A 262 -2.10 17.80 14.39
CA LYS A 262 -3.19 17.19 15.17
C LYS A 262 -3.98 18.25 15.96
N ASP A 263 -3.32 19.31 16.41
CA ASP A 263 -3.97 20.46 17.06
C ASP A 263 -4.75 21.33 16.05
N VAL A 264 -4.40 21.29 14.76
CA VAL A 264 -5.11 21.99 13.69
C VAL A 264 -6.31 21.19 13.19
N LEU A 265 -6.10 19.92 12.83
CA LEU A 265 -7.13 18.97 12.41
C LEU A 265 -7.05 17.73 13.30
N ASP A 266 -8.13 17.45 14.05
CA ASP A 266 -8.20 16.32 14.98
C ASP A 266 -8.35 14.96 14.24
N TYR A 267 -7.37 14.57 13.42
CA TYR A 267 -7.38 13.35 12.59
C TYR A 267 -7.19 12.05 13.40
N ASP A 268 -7.66 10.91 12.90
CA ASP A 268 -7.55 9.61 13.58
C ASP A 268 -6.51 8.67 12.94
N GLY A 269 -6.08 8.96 11.72
CA GLY A 269 -5.05 8.22 11.01
C GLY A 269 -4.39 9.02 9.90
N ILE A 270 -3.26 8.51 9.42
CA ILE A 270 -2.52 9.12 8.31
C ILE A 270 -2.42 8.12 7.15
N TRP A 271 -2.63 8.62 5.94
CA TRP A 271 -2.34 7.94 4.69
C TRP A 271 -1.07 8.59 4.10
N ILE A 272 -0.01 7.81 3.95
CA ILE A 272 1.29 8.28 3.45
C ILE A 272 1.43 7.81 2.02
N ASP A 273 1.37 8.75 1.10
CA ASP A 273 1.42 8.47 -0.33
C ASP A 273 2.74 8.93 -0.96
N MET A 274 2.95 8.64 -2.25
CA MET A 274 4.06 9.17 -3.04
C MET A 274 5.47 8.84 -2.50
N ASN A 275 5.58 7.78 -1.70
CA ASN A 275 6.74 7.51 -0.84
C ASN A 275 7.66 6.37 -1.33
N GLU A 276 7.71 6.14 -2.64
CA GLU A 276 8.71 5.28 -3.26
C GLU A 276 10.18 5.73 -3.08
N PRO A 277 10.55 7.04 -3.02
CA PRO A 277 9.78 8.29 -3.20
C PRO A 277 9.52 8.67 -4.67
N SER A 278 8.33 9.22 -4.93
CA SER A 278 7.97 9.76 -6.25
C SER A 278 8.57 11.16 -6.46
N ASN A 279 8.91 11.45 -7.71
CA ASN A 279 9.40 12.75 -8.15
C ASN A 279 9.00 12.95 -9.61
N PHE A 280 8.39 14.09 -9.91
CA PHE A 280 7.90 14.42 -11.26
C PHE A 280 9.03 14.82 -12.23
N LEU A 281 10.24 15.02 -11.72
CA LEU A 281 11.47 15.13 -12.51
C LEU A 281 12.23 13.81 -12.58
N ARG A 282 13.08 13.68 -13.61
CA ARG A 282 14.01 12.56 -13.72
C ARG A 282 15.28 12.86 -12.92
N GLY A 283 15.45 12.18 -11.79
CA GLY A 283 16.56 12.50 -10.89
C GLY A 283 16.41 13.93 -10.36
N GLN A 284 17.49 14.55 -9.93
CA GLN A 284 17.46 15.89 -9.30
C GLN A 284 17.59 17.03 -10.28
N TYR A 285 17.22 18.23 -9.83
CA TYR A 285 17.55 19.48 -10.50
C TYR A 285 18.98 19.94 -10.16
N PRO A 286 19.79 20.44 -11.12
CA PRO A 286 19.52 20.54 -12.56
C PRO A 286 19.78 19.23 -13.33
N GLY A 287 20.34 18.22 -12.68
CA GLY A 287 20.57 16.90 -13.26
C GLY A 287 21.35 15.97 -12.34
N CYS A 288 21.53 14.73 -12.78
CA CYS A 288 22.35 13.73 -12.08
C CYS A 288 23.76 13.64 -12.68
N ALA A 289 24.76 13.39 -11.84
CA ALA A 289 26.12 13.13 -12.29
C ALA A 289 26.21 11.87 -13.15
N VAL A 290 27.09 11.87 -14.16
CA VAL A 290 27.37 10.69 -14.98
C VAL A 290 28.38 9.81 -14.24
N ASN A 291 27.91 8.75 -13.61
CA ASN A 291 28.72 7.77 -12.89
C ASN A 291 28.00 6.40 -12.87
N ASP A 292 28.69 5.38 -12.34
CA ASP A 292 28.19 3.99 -12.26
C ASP A 292 27.02 3.80 -11.30
N ILE A 293 26.74 4.79 -10.44
CA ILE A 293 25.54 4.79 -9.59
C ILE A 293 24.34 5.13 -10.48
N ASN A 294 24.40 6.25 -11.18
CA ASN A 294 23.31 6.72 -12.04
C ASN A 294 23.20 5.98 -13.37
N ASN A 295 24.24 5.25 -13.78
CA ASN A 295 24.31 4.43 -14.98
C ASN A 295 25.01 3.10 -14.65
N PRO A 296 24.35 2.19 -13.93
CA PRO A 296 24.98 0.96 -13.49
C PRO A 296 25.35 0.05 -14.67
N PRO A 297 26.43 -0.76 -14.52
CA PRO A 297 26.88 -1.66 -15.59
C PRO A 297 25.83 -2.73 -15.93
N TYR A 298 24.94 -3.04 -14.99
CA TYR A 298 23.76 -3.87 -15.20
C TYR A 298 22.51 -3.06 -14.85
N VAL A 299 21.52 -3.09 -15.74
CA VAL A 299 20.20 -2.48 -15.54
C VAL A 299 19.18 -3.62 -15.48
N PRO A 300 18.56 -3.89 -14.32
CA PRO A 300 17.47 -4.86 -14.23
C PRO A 300 16.30 -4.52 -15.15
N SER A 301 15.43 -5.50 -15.40
CA SER A 301 14.25 -5.35 -16.28
C SER A 301 13.15 -4.45 -15.66
N LEU A 302 13.41 -3.15 -15.56
CA LEU A 302 12.51 -2.14 -14.99
C LEU A 302 11.77 -1.37 -16.09
N GLU A 303 10.57 -0.86 -15.79
CA GLU A 303 9.68 -0.16 -16.75
C GLU A 303 10.32 1.11 -17.35
N LYS A 304 11.31 1.73 -16.66
CA LYS A 304 12.14 2.83 -17.19
C LYS A 304 13.55 2.77 -16.62
N ASN A 305 14.54 3.25 -17.40
CA ASN A 305 15.96 3.30 -17.01
C ASN A 305 16.17 3.92 -15.62
N LEU A 306 16.97 3.26 -14.77
CA LEU A 306 17.50 3.80 -13.53
C LEU A 306 18.23 5.14 -13.83
N ARG A 307 17.62 6.25 -13.43
CA ARG A 307 18.35 7.49 -13.10
C ARG A 307 17.88 7.89 -11.74
N VAL A 308 18.57 7.36 -10.75
CA VAL A 308 18.04 7.26 -9.41
C VAL A 308 18.44 8.47 -8.63
N PHE A 309 17.43 9.17 -8.12
CA PHE A 309 17.60 10.32 -7.25
C PHE A 309 18.24 9.92 -5.91
N PHE A 310 17.97 8.70 -5.41
CA PHE A 310 18.28 8.27 -4.04
C PHE A 310 18.99 6.90 -3.94
N LEU A 311 19.96 6.57 -4.80
CA LEU A 311 20.59 5.24 -4.76
C LEU A 311 21.42 4.94 -3.50
N LYS A 312 21.84 5.97 -2.75
CA LYS A 312 22.86 5.80 -1.69
C LYS A 312 22.31 5.61 -0.29
N LYS A 313 21.02 5.83 -0.08
CA LYS A 313 20.35 5.58 1.20
C LYS A 313 19.13 4.74 0.89
N GLU A 314 19.04 3.57 1.50
CA GLU A 314 17.89 2.68 1.41
C GLU A 314 16.64 3.45 1.84
N PHE A 315 15.97 4.06 0.86
CA PHE A 315 14.91 5.02 1.08
C PHE A 315 13.55 4.35 1.16
N HIS A 316 13.51 3.13 1.71
CA HIS A 316 12.27 2.67 2.28
C HIS A 316 12.15 3.44 3.59
N PRO A 317 11.29 4.48 3.68
CA PRO A 317 11.07 5.13 4.95
C PRO A 317 10.77 4.00 5.92
N LEU A 318 11.59 3.86 6.96
CA LEU A 318 11.40 2.84 7.97
C LEU A 318 10.00 3.09 8.50
N PHE A 319 9.04 2.26 8.09
CA PHE A 319 7.62 2.40 8.42
C PHE A 319 7.37 2.59 9.93
N SER A 320 8.31 2.10 10.75
CA SER A 320 8.41 2.36 12.19
C SER A 320 8.40 3.86 12.56
N HIS A 321 9.11 4.69 11.80
CA HIS A 321 9.22 6.12 11.98
C HIS A 321 7.97 6.89 11.53
N LEU A 322 7.10 6.24 10.76
CA LEU A 322 5.84 6.81 10.29
C LEU A 322 4.67 6.50 11.23
N SER A 323 4.64 5.32 11.84
CA SER A 323 3.57 4.88 12.76
C SER A 323 3.68 5.46 14.17
N LEU A 324 4.90 5.64 14.69
CA LEU A 324 5.15 6.21 16.02
C LEU A 324 4.60 7.65 16.19
N PRO A 325 4.79 8.58 15.24
CA PRO A 325 4.16 9.90 15.25
C PRO A 325 2.64 9.85 15.44
N VAL A 326 1.94 8.99 14.69
CA VAL A 326 0.48 8.87 14.77
C VAL A 326 0.05 8.33 16.12
N LEU A 327 0.77 7.32 16.65
CA LEU A 327 0.55 6.81 18.00
C LEU A 327 0.72 7.90 19.06
N ARG A 328 1.78 8.72 18.94
CA ARG A 328 2.05 9.83 19.88
C ARG A 328 0.99 10.93 19.78
N ALA A 329 0.60 11.31 18.57
CA ALA A 329 -0.37 12.37 18.33
C ALA A 329 -1.80 11.98 18.75
N THR A 330 -2.17 10.72 18.57
CA THR A 330 -3.54 10.26 18.87
C THR A 330 -3.69 9.62 20.27
N GLY A 331 -2.58 9.16 20.87
CA GLY A 331 -2.60 8.36 22.10
C GLY A 331 -3.29 7.00 21.95
N LYS A 332 -3.57 6.57 20.72
CA LYS A 332 -4.32 5.35 20.36
C LYS A 332 -3.52 4.54 19.35
N ARG A 333 -3.96 3.30 19.07
CA ARG A 333 -3.34 2.48 18.02
C ARG A 333 -3.33 3.28 16.71
N ALA A 334 -2.14 3.42 16.12
CA ALA A 334 -1.97 4.16 14.89
C ALA A 334 -2.71 3.49 13.74
N PHE A 335 -3.37 4.30 12.92
CA PHE A 335 -3.72 3.95 11.56
C PHE A 335 -2.68 4.61 10.64
N VAL A 336 -1.91 3.77 9.94
CA VAL A 336 -1.01 4.20 8.86
C VAL A 336 -1.30 3.35 7.65
N LEU A 337 -1.60 4.00 6.53
CA LEU A 337 -1.72 3.39 5.22
C LEU A 337 -0.58 3.93 4.35
N SER A 338 0.26 3.08 3.75
CA SER A 338 1.42 3.53 2.98
C SER A 338 1.46 2.91 1.59
N ARG A 339 1.94 3.65 0.59
CA ARG A 339 2.06 3.15 -0.79
C ARG A 339 3.27 2.25 -0.95
N SER A 340 4.48 2.81 -0.89
CA SER A 340 5.69 2.00 -1.00
C SER A 340 5.81 1.08 0.21
N THR A 341 6.24 -0.16 -0.01
CA THR A 341 6.46 -1.18 1.03
C THR A 341 7.77 -1.93 0.80
N PHE A 342 8.33 -2.48 1.88
CA PHE A 342 9.45 -3.42 1.84
C PHE A 342 9.18 -4.58 2.81
N VAL A 343 10.11 -5.52 2.86
CA VAL A 343 10.12 -6.63 3.83
C VAL A 343 9.95 -6.08 5.25
N GLY A 344 8.90 -6.52 5.96
CA GLY A 344 8.60 -6.08 7.34
C GLY A 344 7.69 -4.86 7.47
N SER A 345 7.31 -4.18 6.39
CA SER A 345 6.42 -3.01 6.43
C SER A 345 5.09 -3.26 7.15
N GLY A 346 4.52 -4.46 7.01
CA GLY A 346 3.24 -4.83 7.63
C GLY A 346 3.20 -4.76 9.15
N LYS A 347 4.36 -4.75 9.81
CA LYS A 347 4.51 -4.58 11.27
C LYS A 347 4.02 -3.21 11.77
N TYR A 348 3.90 -2.22 10.90
CA TYR A 348 3.70 -0.83 11.28
C TYR A 348 2.44 -0.19 10.68
N GLY A 349 1.86 -0.79 9.65
CA GLY A 349 0.69 -0.23 8.96
C GLY A 349 0.17 -1.14 7.85
N GLY A 350 -0.82 -0.62 7.14
CA GLY A 350 -1.39 -1.26 5.95
C GLY A 350 -0.84 -0.72 4.65
N HIS A 351 -1.38 -1.29 3.58
CA HIS A 351 -1.08 -0.92 2.21
C HIS A 351 -2.36 -0.98 1.37
N TRP A 352 -2.37 -0.34 0.20
CA TRP A 352 -3.38 -0.52 -0.84
C TRP A 352 -2.68 -0.70 -2.18
N LEU A 353 -3.27 -1.47 -3.09
CA LEU A 353 -2.66 -1.86 -4.37
C LEU A 353 -2.48 -0.71 -5.39
N GLY A 354 -2.49 0.54 -4.92
CA GLY A 354 -2.24 1.73 -5.72
C GLY A 354 -3.31 2.07 -6.74
N ASP A 355 -2.85 2.84 -7.74
CA ASP A 355 -3.64 3.60 -8.70
C ASP A 355 -4.22 2.72 -9.81
N ASN A 356 -5.07 1.76 -9.43
CA ASN A 356 -5.74 0.86 -10.34
C ASN A 356 -6.69 1.60 -11.31
N PHE A 357 -7.23 0.89 -12.29
CA PHE A 357 -8.16 1.45 -13.26
C PHE A 357 -9.55 0.86 -13.12
N SER A 358 -10.58 1.64 -13.49
CA SER A 358 -11.98 1.23 -13.56
C SER A 358 -12.24 0.21 -14.68
N ARG A 359 -11.67 -1.01 -14.58
CA ARG A 359 -11.83 -2.11 -15.54
C ARG A 359 -12.03 -3.44 -14.81
N TRP A 360 -12.73 -4.38 -15.45
CA TRP A 360 -12.94 -5.74 -14.92
C TRP A 360 -11.63 -6.51 -14.65
N LYS A 361 -10.61 -6.27 -15.48
CA LYS A 361 -9.28 -6.84 -15.29
C LYS A 361 -8.70 -6.43 -13.94
N ASP A 362 -8.74 -5.15 -13.61
CA ASP A 362 -8.19 -4.59 -12.37
C ASP A 362 -8.95 -5.10 -11.13
N MET A 363 -10.26 -5.28 -11.25
CA MET A 363 -11.06 -5.95 -10.22
C MET A 363 -10.57 -7.39 -9.99
N HIS A 364 -10.29 -8.15 -11.04
CA HIS A 364 -9.69 -9.48 -10.91
C HIS A 364 -8.28 -9.42 -10.31
N GLN A 365 -7.44 -8.48 -10.77
CA GLN A 365 -6.06 -8.33 -10.31
C GLN A 365 -5.94 -7.95 -8.83
N SER A 366 -6.89 -7.19 -8.31
CA SER A 366 -6.97 -6.88 -6.87
C SER A 366 -6.91 -8.14 -6.01
N VAL A 367 -7.48 -9.24 -6.50
CA VAL A 367 -7.59 -10.48 -5.76
C VAL A 367 -6.23 -11.18 -5.68
N ILE A 368 -5.44 -11.13 -6.76
CA ILE A 368 -4.08 -11.66 -6.80
C ILE A 368 -3.18 -10.86 -5.86
N GLY A 369 -3.18 -9.53 -5.99
CA GLY A 369 -2.37 -8.66 -5.13
C GLY A 369 -2.69 -8.85 -3.64
N ILE A 370 -3.97 -8.93 -3.25
CA ILE A 370 -4.36 -9.18 -1.86
C ILE A 370 -3.80 -10.51 -1.33
N LEU A 371 -3.81 -11.56 -2.14
CA LEU A 371 -3.23 -12.85 -1.75
C LEU A 371 -1.70 -12.76 -1.57
N GLU A 372 -1.02 -12.07 -2.49
CA GLU A 372 0.43 -11.89 -2.44
C GLU A 372 0.86 -11.08 -1.21
N PHE A 373 0.16 -9.99 -0.90
CA PHE A 373 0.45 -9.20 0.30
C PHE A 373 0.16 -9.94 1.61
N ASN A 374 -0.73 -10.94 1.61
CA ASN A 374 -0.85 -11.86 2.75
C ASN A 374 0.40 -12.75 2.87
N LEU A 375 1.01 -13.19 1.77
CA LEU A 375 2.31 -13.87 1.79
C LEU A 375 3.43 -12.94 2.29
N PHE A 376 3.36 -11.65 1.94
CA PHE A 376 4.35 -10.64 2.35
C PHE A 376 4.20 -10.17 3.80
N GLY A 377 3.23 -10.69 4.55
CA GLY A 377 3.00 -10.29 5.94
C GLY A 377 2.34 -8.92 6.08
N ILE A 378 1.54 -8.49 5.11
CA ILE A 378 0.78 -7.24 5.11
C ILE A 378 -0.71 -7.55 4.89
N PRO A 379 -1.40 -8.15 5.88
CA PRO A 379 -2.78 -8.61 5.72
C PRO A 379 -3.81 -7.46 5.70
N TYR A 380 -3.47 -6.27 6.18
CA TYR A 380 -4.32 -5.08 6.07
C TYR A 380 -4.12 -4.43 4.70
N ILE A 381 -4.73 -5.06 3.69
CA ILE A 381 -4.56 -4.78 2.26
C ILE A 381 -5.92 -4.72 1.54
N GLY A 382 -5.99 -3.92 0.49
CA GLY A 382 -7.15 -3.80 -0.40
C GLY A 382 -6.79 -3.09 -1.70
N ALA A 383 -7.74 -3.01 -2.63
CA ALA A 383 -7.65 -2.15 -3.81
C ALA A 383 -8.70 -1.04 -3.73
N ASP A 384 -8.51 0.02 -4.51
CA ASP A 384 -9.50 1.07 -4.66
C ASP A 384 -10.73 0.53 -5.39
N ILE A 385 -11.80 0.38 -4.63
CA ILE A 385 -13.05 -0.24 -5.08
C ILE A 385 -13.71 0.66 -6.12
N CYS A 386 -14.17 0.04 -7.21
CA CYS A 386 -14.68 0.67 -8.43
C CYS A 386 -13.61 1.21 -9.39
N GLY A 387 -12.35 1.31 -8.95
CA GLY A 387 -11.23 1.77 -9.76
C GLY A 387 -10.96 3.27 -9.58
N PHE A 388 -9.69 3.61 -9.39
CA PHE A 388 -9.25 5.00 -9.19
C PHE A 388 -9.22 5.79 -10.51
N ASN A 389 -8.49 5.25 -11.50
CA ASN A 389 -8.38 5.83 -12.82
C ASN A 389 -9.59 5.51 -13.70
N TYR A 390 -9.92 6.43 -14.62
CA TYR A 390 -11.08 6.36 -15.53
C TYR A 390 -12.44 6.39 -14.82
N ASN A 391 -13.51 6.59 -15.61
CA ASN A 391 -14.87 6.52 -15.09
C ASN A 391 -15.33 5.06 -14.99
N THR A 392 -15.79 4.64 -13.81
CA THR A 392 -16.46 3.36 -13.65
C THR A 392 -17.83 3.33 -14.34
N THR A 393 -18.29 2.12 -14.67
CA THR A 393 -19.69 1.86 -15.02
C THR A 393 -20.47 1.43 -13.79
N TYR A 394 -21.80 1.53 -13.86
CA TYR A 394 -22.70 1.06 -12.81
C TYR A 394 -22.47 -0.43 -12.48
N GLU A 395 -22.42 -1.29 -13.50
CA GLU A 395 -22.28 -2.74 -13.30
C GLU A 395 -20.91 -3.11 -12.70
N LEU A 396 -19.82 -2.51 -13.21
CA LEU A 396 -18.49 -2.75 -12.66
C LEU A 396 -18.43 -2.34 -11.19
N CYS A 397 -18.88 -1.12 -10.85
CA CYS A 397 -18.81 -0.64 -9.48
C CYS A 397 -19.72 -1.43 -8.55
N LEU A 398 -20.90 -1.86 -9.01
CA LEU A 398 -21.80 -2.74 -8.27
C LEU A 398 -21.11 -4.08 -7.93
N ARG A 399 -20.45 -4.72 -8.90
CA ARG A 399 -19.70 -5.96 -8.66
C ARG A 399 -18.47 -5.75 -7.77
N TRP A 400 -17.77 -4.64 -7.98
CA TRP A 400 -16.60 -4.33 -7.18
C TRP A 400 -16.98 -4.00 -5.73
N MET A 401 -18.11 -3.35 -5.47
CA MET A 401 -18.60 -3.18 -4.10
C MET A 401 -18.93 -4.51 -3.44
N GLN A 402 -19.53 -5.46 -4.17
CA GLN A 402 -19.78 -6.83 -3.68
C GLN A 402 -18.47 -7.52 -3.28
N LEU A 403 -17.44 -7.45 -4.12
CA LEU A 403 -16.13 -8.05 -3.86
C LEU A 403 -15.38 -7.31 -2.74
N GLY A 404 -15.21 -5.99 -2.92
CA GLY A 404 -14.35 -5.13 -2.12
C GLY A 404 -14.84 -4.90 -0.70
N SER A 405 -16.13 -5.13 -0.43
CA SER A 405 -16.65 -5.18 0.95
C SER A 405 -16.08 -6.34 1.76
N PHE A 406 -15.39 -7.29 1.14
CA PHE A 406 -14.67 -8.38 1.82
C PHE A 406 -13.16 -8.22 1.81
N TYR A 407 -12.62 -7.12 1.27
CA TYR A 407 -11.19 -6.81 1.43
C TYR A 407 -10.88 -6.51 2.90
N PRO A 408 -9.72 -6.95 3.43
CA PRO A 408 -9.32 -6.57 4.78
C PRO A 408 -9.31 -5.05 4.99
N PHE A 409 -8.72 -4.31 4.05
CA PHE A 409 -8.88 -2.86 3.92
C PHE A 409 -9.92 -2.56 2.82
N SER A 410 -11.07 -2.01 3.20
CA SER A 410 -12.19 -1.79 2.28
C SER A 410 -12.42 -0.29 2.09
N ARG A 411 -11.85 0.27 1.02
CA ARG A 411 -11.96 1.68 0.64
C ARG A 411 -12.53 1.81 -0.76
N ASN A 412 -13.58 2.60 -0.92
CA ASN A 412 -13.91 3.16 -2.22
C ASN A 412 -13.15 4.47 -2.38
N HIS A 413 -12.29 4.52 -3.39
CA HIS A 413 -11.56 5.70 -3.80
C HIS A 413 -11.97 6.01 -5.24
N ASN A 414 -12.94 6.92 -5.32
CA ASN A 414 -13.69 7.41 -6.48
C ASN A 414 -14.79 6.51 -7.09
N ALA A 415 -16.04 6.92 -6.87
CA ALA A 415 -17.15 7.05 -7.83
C ALA A 415 -18.36 7.76 -7.16
N GLU A 416 -19.28 8.31 -7.95
CA GLU A 416 -20.58 8.88 -7.50
C GLU A 416 -21.75 8.03 -8.04
N GLY A 417 -22.86 7.84 -7.31
CA GLY A 417 -23.83 6.79 -7.66
C GLY A 417 -25.32 6.98 -7.29
N ASN A 418 -26.15 6.17 -7.97
CA ASN A 418 -27.63 6.14 -8.02
C ASN A 418 -28.27 5.35 -6.85
N LYS A 419 -29.59 5.49 -6.62
CA LYS A 419 -30.38 4.85 -5.54
C LYS A 419 -30.26 3.32 -5.50
N GLU A 420 -30.18 2.65 -6.65
CA GLU A 420 -30.10 1.19 -6.72
C GLU A 420 -28.73 0.65 -6.28
N PHE A 421 -27.66 1.34 -6.66
CA PHE A 421 -26.28 1.06 -6.21
C PHE A 421 -26.17 1.18 -4.69
N ALA A 422 -26.78 2.21 -4.11
CA ALA A 422 -26.81 2.42 -2.67
C ALA A 422 -27.46 1.25 -1.92
N LYS A 423 -28.55 0.68 -2.45
CA LYS A 423 -29.24 -0.48 -1.83
C LYS A 423 -28.35 -1.73 -1.77
N ILE A 424 -27.63 -2.03 -2.86
CA ILE A 424 -26.76 -3.21 -2.93
C ILE A 424 -25.52 -3.01 -2.06
N SER A 425 -24.88 -1.86 -2.16
CA SER A 425 -23.73 -1.48 -1.33
C SER A 425 -24.07 -1.60 0.16
N ARG A 426 -25.22 -1.05 0.58
CA ARG A 426 -25.71 -1.19 1.95
C ARG A 426 -25.86 -2.65 2.39
N THR A 427 -26.44 -3.50 1.53
CA THR A 427 -26.68 -4.91 1.87
C THR A 427 -25.37 -5.65 2.12
N THR A 428 -24.44 -5.53 1.17
CA THR A 428 -23.16 -6.24 1.25
C THR A 428 -22.27 -5.67 2.38
N LEU A 429 -22.30 -4.36 2.61
CA LEU A 429 -21.58 -3.75 3.72
C LEU A 429 -22.18 -4.17 5.07
N ARG A 430 -23.50 -4.28 5.23
CA ARG A 430 -24.09 -4.82 6.47
C ARG A 430 -23.61 -6.25 6.77
N ILE A 431 -23.44 -7.08 5.73
CA ILE A 431 -22.82 -8.40 5.89
C ILE A 431 -21.38 -8.24 6.41
N ARG A 432 -20.56 -7.39 5.78
CA ARG A 432 -19.21 -7.07 6.29
C ARG A 432 -19.24 -6.67 7.77
N TYR A 433 -20.10 -5.74 8.16
CA TYR A 433 -20.19 -5.23 9.53
C TYR A 433 -20.58 -6.33 10.52
N SER A 434 -21.46 -7.26 10.13
CA SER A 434 -21.79 -8.44 10.95
C SER A 434 -20.62 -9.41 11.14
N LEU A 435 -19.63 -9.38 10.24
CA LEU A 435 -18.45 -10.24 10.25
C LEU A 435 -17.22 -9.57 10.87
N LEU A 436 -17.29 -8.30 11.26
CA LEU A 436 -16.14 -7.59 11.85
C LEU A 436 -15.56 -8.27 13.09
N PRO A 437 -16.33 -8.86 14.02
CA PRO A 437 -15.74 -9.59 15.15
C PRO A 437 -14.88 -10.78 14.70
N TYR A 438 -15.32 -11.45 13.63
CA TYR A 438 -14.58 -12.56 13.04
C TYR A 438 -13.33 -12.07 12.29
N LEU A 439 -13.45 -11.03 11.46
CA LEU A 439 -12.32 -10.42 10.77
C LEU A 439 -11.28 -9.90 11.78
N TYR A 440 -11.72 -9.29 12.87
CA TYR A 440 -10.85 -8.81 13.94
C TYR A 440 -10.11 -9.96 14.65
N THR A 441 -10.76 -11.10 14.81
CA THR A 441 -10.12 -12.32 15.33
C THR A 441 -9.05 -12.82 14.36
N LEU A 442 -9.30 -12.79 13.03
CA LEU A 442 -8.26 -13.13 12.06
C LEU A 442 -7.05 -12.20 12.13
N PHE A 443 -7.27 -10.90 12.35
CA PHE A 443 -6.18 -9.95 12.59
C PHE A 443 -5.43 -10.23 13.89
N PHE A 444 -6.12 -10.66 14.95
CA PHE A 444 -5.47 -11.11 16.18
C PHE A 444 -4.58 -12.33 15.92
N GLU A 445 -5.09 -13.35 15.22
CA GLU A 445 -4.31 -14.54 14.84
C GLU A 445 -3.09 -14.16 13.98
N SER A 446 -3.28 -13.22 13.06
CA SER A 446 -2.19 -12.71 12.22
C SER A 446 -1.12 -11.97 13.03
N HIS A 447 -1.54 -11.09 13.93
CA HIS A 447 -0.65 -10.30 14.79
C HIS A 447 0.14 -11.18 15.78
N VAL A 448 -0.52 -12.16 16.40
CA VAL A 448 0.09 -12.99 17.46
C VAL A 448 0.86 -14.18 16.86
N HIS A 449 0.29 -14.84 15.85
CA HIS A 449 0.79 -16.11 15.33
C HIS A 449 1.38 -16.02 13.92
N GLY A 450 1.20 -14.90 13.21
CA GLY A 450 1.71 -14.73 11.83
C GLY A 450 0.85 -15.40 10.77
N SER A 451 -0.37 -15.84 11.12
CA SER A 451 -1.31 -16.45 10.17
C SER A 451 -1.81 -15.43 9.14
N THR A 452 -2.24 -15.87 7.96
CA THR A 452 -2.86 -14.97 6.97
C THR A 452 -4.29 -14.60 7.35
N VAL A 453 -4.77 -13.42 6.89
CA VAL A 453 -6.17 -13.01 7.03
C VAL A 453 -6.97 -13.42 5.80
N VAL A 454 -6.39 -13.26 4.61
CA VAL A 454 -6.95 -13.75 3.34
C VAL A 454 -6.13 -14.96 2.91
N LEU A 455 -6.81 -16.09 2.79
CA LEU A 455 -6.18 -17.37 2.51
C LEU A 455 -6.47 -17.79 1.06
N SER A 456 -5.45 -18.25 0.34
CA SER A 456 -5.68 -18.95 -0.91
C SER A 456 -6.27 -20.34 -0.63
N PHE A 457 -7.14 -20.84 -1.52
CA PHE A 457 -7.71 -22.18 -1.38
C PHE A 457 -6.63 -23.28 -1.28
N LEU A 458 -5.49 -23.07 -1.93
CA LEU A 458 -4.32 -23.96 -1.90
C LEU A 458 -3.77 -24.17 -0.47
N SER A 459 -3.77 -23.10 0.33
CA SER A 459 -3.24 -23.15 1.70
C SER A 459 -4.14 -23.94 2.66
N TYR A 460 -5.41 -24.15 2.30
CA TYR A 460 -6.38 -24.91 3.10
C TYR A 460 -6.46 -26.40 2.73
N PHE A 461 -6.20 -26.77 1.47
CA PHE A 461 -6.41 -28.13 0.94
C PHE A 461 -5.16 -28.75 0.31
N THR A 462 -4.04 -28.73 1.01
CA THR A 462 -2.79 -29.38 0.56
C THR A 462 -2.96 -30.90 0.35
N HIS A 463 -3.89 -31.58 1.02
CA HIS A 463 -4.01 -33.05 1.00
C HIS A 463 -5.10 -33.66 0.08
N ARG A 464 -5.74 -32.90 -0.83
CA ARG A 464 -6.78 -33.47 -1.74
C ARG A 464 -6.38 -33.39 -3.22
N SER A 465 -5.56 -34.35 -3.65
CA SER A 465 -5.04 -34.53 -5.01
C SER A 465 -6.05 -35.02 -6.07
N GLY A 466 -7.31 -34.56 -6.05
CA GLY A 466 -8.37 -35.17 -6.89
C GLY A 466 -9.43 -34.25 -7.49
N ARG A 467 -9.39 -32.93 -7.27
CA ARG A 467 -10.39 -31.99 -7.83
C ARG A 467 -9.77 -30.69 -8.33
N THR A 468 -8.61 -30.76 -8.98
CA THR A 468 -7.96 -29.60 -9.60
C THR A 468 -8.62 -29.12 -10.90
N SER A 469 -9.62 -29.84 -11.43
CA SER A 469 -10.30 -29.51 -12.70
C SER A 469 -11.59 -28.70 -12.60
N ILE A 470 -12.09 -28.35 -11.40
CA ILE A 470 -13.38 -27.66 -11.22
C ILE A 470 -13.27 -26.13 -10.99
N CYS A 471 -12.10 -25.56 -10.70
CA CYS A 471 -12.01 -24.15 -10.28
C CYS A 471 -11.03 -23.34 -11.15
N LYS A 472 -11.52 -22.80 -12.27
CA LYS A 472 -10.78 -21.93 -13.21
C LYS A 472 -10.89 -20.42 -12.90
N LEU A 473 -11.66 -19.99 -11.91
CA LEU A 473 -11.83 -18.59 -11.58
C LEU A 473 -11.57 -18.34 -10.10
N VAL A 474 -10.42 -17.75 -9.81
CA VAL A 474 -10.07 -16.98 -8.60
C VAL A 474 -10.33 -17.68 -7.26
N ASN A 475 -9.29 -18.37 -6.79
CA ASN A 475 -9.25 -19.07 -5.50
C ASN A 475 -8.96 -18.12 -4.33
N VAL A 476 -9.95 -17.31 -3.90
CA VAL A 476 -9.87 -16.60 -2.62
C VAL A 476 -10.87 -17.13 -1.62
N CYS A 477 -10.32 -17.54 -0.48
CA CYS A 477 -11.06 -17.73 0.73
C CYS A 477 -10.51 -16.75 1.79
N LEU A 478 -11.26 -15.68 2.11
CA LEU A 478 -11.58 -15.62 3.55
C LEU A 478 -12.23 -16.98 3.87
N ARG A 479 -12.15 -17.49 5.08
CA ARG A 479 -12.99 -18.64 5.50
C ARG A 479 -14.52 -18.44 5.25
N ILE A 480 -14.94 -17.34 4.62
CA ILE A 480 -16.28 -16.93 4.19
C ILE A 480 -16.43 -16.68 2.66
N VAL A 481 -15.37 -16.44 1.86
CA VAL A 481 -15.50 -15.85 0.50
C VAL A 481 -15.75 -16.84 -0.65
N THR A 482 -15.84 -18.15 -0.39
CA THR A 482 -15.97 -19.15 -1.46
C THR A 482 -17.28 -19.07 -2.27
N ALA A 483 -18.35 -18.45 -1.73
CA ALA A 483 -19.66 -18.45 -2.40
C ALA A 483 -19.93 -17.24 -3.31
N MET A 484 -19.26 -16.09 -3.10
CA MET A 484 -19.56 -14.85 -3.85
C MET A 484 -18.76 -14.70 -5.15
N LEU A 485 -17.59 -15.33 -5.25
CA LEU A 485 -16.75 -15.31 -6.46
C LEU A 485 -17.36 -16.10 -7.64
N LEU A 486 -18.17 -17.13 -7.36
CA LEU A 486 -18.75 -18.01 -8.38
C LEU A 486 -19.86 -17.37 -9.24
N HIS A 487 -20.35 -16.18 -8.87
CA HIS A 487 -21.40 -15.46 -9.61
C HIS A 487 -21.01 -14.03 -10.06
N ALA A 488 -19.80 -13.58 -9.72
CA ALA A 488 -19.33 -12.22 -10.00
C ALA A 488 -18.33 -12.13 -11.16
N LEU A 489 -17.84 -13.26 -11.66
CA LEU A 489 -17.00 -13.34 -12.84
C LEU A 489 -17.83 -13.99 -13.97
N PRO A 490 -17.93 -13.35 -15.16
CA PRO A 490 -18.64 -13.92 -16.31
C PRO A 490 -18.14 -15.30 -16.75
#